data_AF-A0A9W6XW76-F1
#
_entry.id   AF-A0A9W6XW76-F1
#
_cell.length_a   1.000
_cell.length_b   1.000
_cell.length_c   1.000
_cell.angle_alpha   90.00
_cell.angle_beta   90.00
_cell.angle_gamma   90.00
#
_symmetry.space_group_name_H-M   'P 1'
#
loop_
_entity.id
_entity.type
_entity.pdbx_description
1 polymer ?
#
loop_
_entity_poly.entity_id
_entity_poly.type
_entity_poly.pdbx_seq_one_letter_code
_entity_poly.pdbx_strand_id
1 'polypeptide(L)'
;MLMQYASGRLQVWVLVLLLSAGLICSSSEVAAVDEIAVDPDVGKNTPEIIAARGYDVETHKVTTSDGYILTMHRLPKSYDESQSGAAAATNKPAVLLQHGIIESSFA
;
A
#
# COMPACT_ATOMS: atom_id res chain seq x y z
N MET A 1 -31.92 -40.90 -52.79
CA MET A 1 -31.79 -41.39 -51.40
C MET A 1 -30.45 -41.03 -50.74
N LEU A 2 -29.31 -41.00 -51.45
CA LEU A 2 -28.00 -40.60 -50.89
C LEU A 2 -27.85 -39.10 -50.57
N MET A 3 -28.59 -38.21 -51.25
CA MET A 3 -28.53 -36.75 -51.01
C MET A 3 -29.21 -36.32 -49.70
N GLN A 4 -30.24 -37.04 -49.23
CA GLN A 4 -30.90 -36.76 -47.95
C GLN A 4 -29.99 -37.11 -46.76
N TYR A 5 -29.19 -38.18 -46.88
CA TYR A 5 -28.23 -38.65 -45.86
C TYR A 5 -27.07 -37.67 -45.61
N ALA A 6 -26.58 -37.03 -46.67
CA ALA A 6 -25.53 -36.01 -46.57
C ALA A 6 -26.01 -34.73 -45.86
N SER A 7 -27.27 -34.31 -46.13
CA SER A 7 -27.87 -33.12 -45.51
C SER A 7 -28.08 -33.27 -44.00
N GLY A 8 -28.53 -34.44 -43.52
CA GLY A 8 -28.72 -34.72 -42.09
C GLY A 8 -27.40 -34.81 -41.33
N ARG A 9 -26.33 -35.35 -41.94
CA ARG A 9 -24.99 -35.40 -41.34
C ARG A 9 -24.41 -33.99 -41.19
N LEU A 10 -24.55 -33.14 -42.21
CA LEU A 10 -24.09 -31.75 -42.15
C LEU A 10 -24.85 -30.95 -41.08
N GLN A 11 -26.17 -31.14 -40.98
CA GLN A 11 -27.00 -30.47 -39.97
C GLN A 11 -26.63 -30.87 -38.54
N VAL A 12 -26.30 -32.14 -38.30
CA VAL A 12 -25.82 -32.61 -36.98
C VAL A 12 -24.47 -31.97 -36.62
N TRP A 13 -23.53 -31.89 -37.56
CA TRP A 13 -22.24 -31.24 -37.30
C TRP A 13 -22.36 -29.72 -37.10
N VAL A 14 -23.27 -29.05 -37.80
CA VAL A 14 -23.59 -27.64 -37.57
C VAL A 14 -24.16 -27.43 -36.17
N LEU A 15 -25.08 -28.29 -35.72
CA LEU A 15 -25.64 -28.22 -34.36
C LEU A 15 -24.58 -28.51 -33.28
N VAL A 16 -23.67 -29.46 -33.52
CA VAL A 16 -22.55 -29.75 -32.61
C VAL A 16 -21.59 -28.56 -32.51
N LEU A 17 -21.29 -27.88 -33.63
CA LEU A 17 -20.45 -26.68 -33.65
C LEU A 17 -21.12 -25.49 -32.95
N LEU A 18 -22.44 -25.32 -33.10
CA LEU A 18 -23.18 -24.27 -32.41
C LEU A 18 -23.26 -24.52 -30.90
N LEU A 19 -23.43 -25.79 -30.48
CA LEU A 19 -23.44 -26.18 -29.07
C LEU A 19 -22.06 -26.05 -28.42
N SER A 20 -20.99 -26.43 -29.11
CA SER A 20 -19.63 -26.30 -28.58
C SER A 20 -19.18 -24.84 -28.49
N ALA A 21 -19.53 -24.01 -29.47
CA ALA A 21 -19.28 -22.57 -29.42
C ALA A 21 -20.04 -21.88 -28.28
N GLY A 22 -21.30 -22.28 -28.02
CA GLY A 22 -22.09 -21.79 -26.89
C GLY A 22 -21.49 -22.18 -25.53
N LEU A 23 -20.96 -23.40 -25.41
CA LEU A 23 -20.35 -23.88 -24.17
C LEU A 23 -19.02 -23.17 -23.87
N ILE A 24 -18.22 -22.86 -24.90
CA ILE A 24 -16.94 -22.12 -24.76
C ILE A 24 -17.18 -20.65 -24.40
N CYS A 25 -18.32 -20.06 -24.77
CA CYS A 25 -18.65 -18.67 -24.45
C CYS A 25 -19.11 -18.48 -22.98
N SER A 26 -19.44 -19.57 -22.28
CA SER A 26 -20.00 -19.54 -20.92
C SER A 26 -18.95 -19.55 -19.80
N SER A 27 -17.65 -19.71 -20.12
CA SER A 27 -16.61 -19.93 -19.11
C SER A 27 -15.65 -18.75 -18.89
N SER A 28 -16.00 -17.54 -19.32
CA SER A 28 -15.18 -16.36 -19.02
C SER A 28 -15.67 -15.63 -17.77
N GLU A 29 -15.52 -16.27 -16.61
CA GLU A 29 -15.48 -15.57 -15.33
C GLU A 29 -14.01 -15.39 -14.92
N VAL A 30 -13.37 -14.36 -15.48
CA VAL A 30 -12.11 -13.88 -14.92
C VAL A 30 -12.50 -13.05 -13.70
N ALA A 31 -12.37 -13.64 -12.51
CA ALA A 31 -12.55 -12.91 -11.26
C ALA A 31 -11.58 -11.71 -11.26
N ALA A 32 -12.13 -10.50 -11.16
CA ALA A 32 -11.34 -9.30 -11.01
C ALA A 32 -10.48 -9.44 -9.75
N VAL A 33 -9.16 -9.36 -9.92
CA VAL A 33 -8.22 -9.25 -8.80
C VAL A 33 -8.40 -7.83 -8.25
N ASP A 34 -8.85 -7.73 -6.99
CA ASP A 34 -9.02 -6.45 -6.32
C ASP A 34 -7.65 -5.76 -6.22
N GLU A 35 -7.57 -4.50 -6.66
CA GLU A 35 -6.33 -3.73 -6.59
C GLU A 35 -6.05 -3.44 -5.11
N ILE A 36 -4.93 -3.95 -4.59
CA ILE A 36 -4.53 -3.67 -3.21
C ILE A 36 -4.19 -2.18 -3.12
N ALA A 37 -5.04 -1.40 -2.45
CA ALA A 37 -4.74 -0.02 -2.13
C ALA A 37 -3.45 0.06 -1.30
N VAL A 38 -2.43 0.70 -1.87
CA VAL A 38 -1.14 0.91 -1.22
C VAL A 38 -1.28 1.97 -0.12
N ASP A 39 -0.73 1.70 1.06
CA ASP A 39 -0.74 2.67 2.16
C ASP A 39 0.00 3.96 1.74
N PRO A 40 -0.57 5.15 1.98
CA PRO A 40 0.01 6.41 1.54
C PRO A 40 1.34 6.77 2.21
N ASP A 41 1.75 6.07 3.27
CA ASP A 41 3.03 6.26 3.95
C ASP A 41 4.14 5.34 3.40
N VAL A 42 3.81 4.40 2.50
CA VAL A 42 4.83 3.62 1.79
C VAL A 42 5.76 4.56 1.03
N GLY A 43 7.06 4.47 1.35
CA GLY A 43 8.11 5.30 0.74
C GLY A 43 8.33 6.65 1.42
N LYS A 44 7.56 7.00 2.47
CA LYS A 44 7.85 8.19 3.28
C LYS A 44 8.91 7.91 4.33
N ASN A 45 9.77 8.89 4.57
CA ASN A 45 10.65 8.88 5.74
C ASN A 45 9.90 9.32 7.01
N THR A 46 10.51 9.10 8.17
CA THR A 46 9.87 9.37 9.47
C THR A 46 9.40 10.83 9.63
N PRO A 47 10.19 11.88 9.31
CA PRO A 47 9.69 13.25 9.34
C PRO A 47 8.46 13.49 8.46
N GLU A 48 8.40 12.90 7.26
CA GLU A 48 7.26 13.03 6.36
C GLU A 48 5.99 12.38 6.92
N ILE A 49 6.12 11.20 7.55
CA ILE A 49 5.00 10.53 8.23
C ILE A 49 4.49 11.41 9.37
N ILE A 50 5.38 11.93 10.21
CA ILE A 50 5.01 12.79 11.36
C ILE A 50 4.33 14.08 10.88
N ALA A 51 4.90 14.74 9.88
CA ALA A 51 4.35 15.96 9.29
C ALA A 51 2.99 15.71 8.61
N ALA A 52 2.83 14.58 7.92
CA ALA A 52 1.55 14.18 7.32
C ALA A 52 0.45 13.96 8.38
N ARG A 53 0.82 13.70 9.64
CA ARG A 53 -0.11 13.63 10.77
C ARG A 53 -0.31 14.96 11.50
N GLY A 54 0.27 16.06 11.00
CA GLY A 54 0.07 17.41 11.54
C GLY A 54 0.91 17.75 12.76
N TYR A 55 1.98 17.00 13.02
CA TYR A 55 2.94 17.32 14.09
C TYR A 55 4.18 18.01 13.54
N ASP A 56 4.72 18.94 14.31
CA ASP A 56 6.05 19.47 14.07
C ASP A 56 7.11 18.44 14.44
N VAL A 57 8.13 18.33 13.59
CA VAL A 57 9.24 17.39 13.76
C VAL A 57 10.58 18.08 13.56
N GLU A 58 11.51 17.79 14.45
CA GLU A 58 12.91 18.17 14.35
C GLU A 58 13.75 16.92 14.07
N THR A 59 14.83 17.07 13.31
CA THR A 59 15.82 16.02 13.09
C THR A 59 17.18 16.48 13.60
N HIS A 60 17.78 15.70 14.50
CA HIS A 60 19.05 15.99 15.14
C HIS A 60 20.08 14.92 14.79
N LYS A 61 21.35 15.31 14.58
CA LYS A 61 22.47 14.39 14.39
C LYS A 61 23.28 14.34 15.69
N VAL A 62 23.44 13.16 16.27
CA VAL A 62 24.16 12.95 17.52
C VAL A 62 25.34 12.02 17.25
N THR A 63 26.55 12.47 17.59
CA THR A 63 27.75 11.65 17.47
C THR A 63 28.04 10.95 18.79
N THR A 64 28.11 9.62 18.78
CA THR A 64 28.47 8.83 19.96
C THR A 64 29.98 8.94 20.25
N SER A 65 30.41 8.53 21.46
CA SER A 65 31.82 8.59 21.86
C SER A 65 32.75 7.73 21.00
N ASP A 66 32.21 6.66 20.41
CA ASP A 66 32.89 5.75 19.48
C ASP A 66 32.71 6.14 17.99
N GLY A 67 32.07 7.28 17.71
CA GLY A 67 32.08 7.91 16.40
C GLY A 67 30.90 7.59 15.48
N TYR A 68 29.87 6.88 15.95
CA TYR A 68 28.65 6.67 15.17
C TYR A 68 27.81 7.95 15.12
N ILE A 69 27.24 8.26 13.96
CA ILE A 69 26.36 9.41 13.77
C ILE A 69 24.91 8.93 13.74
N LEU A 70 24.19 9.15 14.83
CA LEU A 70 22.80 8.78 15.00
C LEU A 70 21.88 9.89 14.51
N THR A 71 20.77 9.52 13.88
CA THR A 71 19.70 10.45 13.53
C THR A 71 18.59 10.31 14.56
N MET A 72 18.24 11.40 15.23
CA MET A 72 17.20 11.45 16.25
C MET A 72 16.05 12.32 15.76
N HIS A 73 14.81 11.80 15.85
CA HIS A 73 13.61 12.57 15.55
C HIS A 73 12.95 13.03 16.85
N ARG A 74 12.55 14.30 16.90
CA ARG A 74 11.91 14.90 18.09
C ARG A 74 10.63 15.61 17.69
N LEU A 75 9.56 15.37 18.45
CA LEU A 75 8.32 16.14 18.41
C LEU A 75 8.35 17.14 19.58
N PRO A 76 8.74 18.41 19.35
CA PRO A 76 8.87 19.40 20.43
C PRO A 76 7.51 19.92 20.93
N LYS A 77 6.49 19.84 20.09
CA LYS A 77 5.18 20.45 20.29
C LYS A 77 4.10 19.41 20.55
N SER A 78 3.08 19.81 21.31
CA SER A 78 1.82 19.07 21.33
C SER A 78 1.13 19.24 19.97
N TYR A 79 0.12 18.41 19.71
CA TYR A 79 -0.66 18.52 18.48
C TYR A 79 -1.25 19.93 18.30
N ASP A 80 -1.90 20.45 19.35
CA ASP A 80 -2.53 21.78 19.31
C ASP A 80 -1.52 22.89 19.02
N GLU A 81 -0.35 22.85 19.63
CA GLU A 81 0.73 23.82 19.39
C GLU A 81 1.27 23.74 17.95
N SER A 82 1.36 22.53 17.38
CA SER A 82 1.73 22.32 15.97
C SER A 82 0.66 22.88 15.02
N GLN A 83 -0.62 22.63 15.30
CA GLN A 83 -1.72 23.13 14.47
C GLN A 83 -1.89 24.64 14.55
N SER A 84 -1.65 25.25 15.72
CA SER A 84 -1.79 26.69 15.90
C SER A 84 -0.54 27.49 15.48
N GLY A 85 0.57 26.80 15.15
CA GLY A 85 1.87 27.44 14.91
C GLY A 85 2.46 28.10 16.16
N ALA A 86 1.99 27.74 17.35
CA ALA A 86 2.51 28.29 18.60
C ALA A 86 3.96 27.84 18.82
N ALA A 87 4.69 28.62 19.62
CA ALA A 87 5.97 28.16 20.15
C ALA A 87 5.76 26.97 21.09
N ALA A 88 6.70 26.04 21.14
CA ALA A 88 6.65 24.95 22.10
C ALA A 88 6.70 25.49 23.54
N ALA A 89 5.81 25.01 24.42
CA ALA A 89 5.91 25.36 25.83
C ALA A 89 7.29 24.98 26.42
N THR A 90 7.76 25.80 27.37
CA THR A 90 9.04 25.57 28.04
C THR A 90 8.92 24.44 29.08
N ASN A 91 10.06 23.81 29.42
CA ASN A 91 10.17 22.81 30.49
C ASN A 91 9.27 21.57 30.36
N LYS A 92 8.92 21.18 29.14
CA LYS A 92 8.25 19.88 28.91
C LYS A 92 9.14 18.73 29.36
N PRO A 93 8.61 17.73 30.08
CA PRO A 93 9.33 16.51 30.38
C PRO A 93 9.78 15.82 29.09
N ALA A 94 11.06 15.43 29.02
CA ALA A 94 11.58 14.68 27.89
C ALA A 94 11.21 13.19 28.02
N VAL A 95 10.74 12.60 26.92
CA VAL A 95 10.49 11.16 26.81
C VAL A 95 11.33 10.65 25.64
N LEU A 96 12.14 9.62 25.90
CA LEU A 96 12.92 8.93 24.88
C LEU A 96 12.24 7.60 24.53
N LEU A 97 11.96 7.40 23.25
CA LEU A 97 11.42 6.14 22.73
C LEU A 97 12.52 5.42 21.96
N GLN A 98 12.80 4.18 22.33
CA GLN A 98 13.81 3.34 21.70
C GLN A 98 13.11 2.17 21.01
N HIS A 99 13.43 1.96 19.73
CA HIS A 99 12.93 0.82 18.97
C HIS A 99 13.60 -0.49 19.42
N GLY A 100 12.98 -1.62 19.06
CA GLY A 100 13.49 -2.95 19.33
C GLY A 100 14.61 -3.40 18.38
N ILE A 101 15.00 -4.67 18.52
CA ILE A 101 15.92 -5.34 17.58
C ILE A 101 15.27 -5.36 16.19
N ILE A 102 16.05 -5.13 15.13
CA ILE A 102 15.64 -5.09 13.70
C ILE A 102 14.54 -4.08 13.32
N GLU A 103 14.19 -3.17 14.22
CA GLU A 103 13.28 -2.05 13.96
C GLU A 103 14.07 -0.73 13.84
N SER A 104 13.39 0.36 13.46
CA SER A 104 14.01 1.68 13.39
C SER A 104 12.97 2.78 13.60
N SER A 105 13.46 3.99 13.90
CA SER A 105 12.71 5.22 13.64
C SER A 105 13.08 5.83 12.29
N PHE A 106 13.68 5.04 11.38
CA PHE A 106 14.25 5.50 10.11
C PHE A 106 13.62 4.68 8.98
N ALA A 107 12.83 5.33 8.13
CA ALA A 107 12.34 4.76 6.88
C ALA A 107 13.16 5.30 5.71
#